data_AF-A0A1C5WI37-F1
#
_entry.id   AF-A0A1C5WI37-F1
#
_cell.length_a   1.000
_cell.length_b   1.000
_cell.length_c   1.000
_cell.angle_alpha   90.00
_cell.angle_beta   90.00
_cell.angle_gamma   90.00
#
_symmetry.space_group_name_H-M   'P 1'
#
loop_
_entity.id
_entity.type
_entity.pdbx_description
1 polymer ?
#
loop_
_entity_poly.entity_id
_entity_poly.type
_entity_poly.pdbx_seq_one_letter_code
_entity_poly.pdbx_strand_id
1 'polypeptide(L)' 'MSPIKKGTKLTSNPRNVRLEIRLTQEESDLLEKCASKMNTTKTKVINKGIELVNAELNKG' A
#
# COMPACT_ATOMS: atom_id res chain seq x y z
N MET A 1 7.03 35.80 5.94
CA MET A 1 6.53 34.41 5.88
C MET A 1 5.70 34.15 7.13
N SER A 2 4.40 33.87 6.98
CA SER A 2 3.52 33.59 8.12
C SER A 2 3.76 32.16 8.64
N PRO A 3 3.76 31.92 9.97
CA PRO A 3 4.04 30.61 10.53
C PRO A 3 2.85 29.66 10.29
N ILE A 4 3.13 28.47 9.78
CA ILE A 4 2.13 27.40 9.60
C ILE A 4 1.52 27.09 10.98
N LYS A 5 0.22 27.35 11.15
CA LYS A 5 -0.52 26.99 12.37
C LYS A 5 -0.42 25.48 12.59
N LYS A 6 0.14 25.07 13.74
CA LYS A 6 0.12 23.68 14.22
C LYS A 6 -1.35 23.22 14.29
N GLY A 7 -1.79 22.42 13.33
CA GLY A 7 -3.20 21.98 13.23
C GLY A 7 -3.78 21.81 11.82
N THR A 8 -3.00 21.84 10.74
CA THR A 8 -3.49 21.43 9.42
C THR A 8 -3.84 19.94 9.45
N LYS A 9 -5.14 19.63 9.42
CA LYS A 9 -5.67 18.26 9.37
C LYS A 9 -5.03 17.54 8.18
N LEU A 10 -4.13 16.61 8.47
CA LEU A 10 -3.36 15.84 7.50
C LEU A 10 -4.32 14.83 6.85
N THR A 11 -5.10 15.26 5.85
CA THR A 11 -6.18 14.53 5.17
C THR A 11 -7.30 13.97 6.09
N SER A 12 -8.51 13.77 5.57
CA SER A 12 -9.57 13.04 6.29
C SER A 12 -9.31 11.54 6.36
N ASN A 13 -8.47 11.01 5.45
CA ASN A 13 -8.12 9.59 5.37
C ASN A 13 -6.59 9.41 5.36
N PRO A 14 -5.92 9.58 6.51
CA PRO A 14 -4.48 9.40 6.61
C PRO A 14 -4.10 7.91 6.49
N ARG A 15 -2.91 7.63 5.95
CA ARG A 15 -2.32 6.28 5.95
C ARG A 15 -1.71 5.96 7.32
N ASN A 16 -2.54 5.80 8.34
CA ASN A 16 -2.13 5.53 9.72
C ASN A 16 -2.35 4.06 10.16
N VAL A 17 -2.98 3.24 9.32
CA VAL A 17 -3.19 1.81 9.61
C VAL A 17 -1.94 1.02 9.22
N ARG A 18 -1.44 0.20 10.15
CA ARG A 18 -0.28 -0.67 9.95
C ARG A 18 -0.74 -2.11 9.66
N LEU A 19 -0.13 -2.72 8.66
CA LEU A 19 -0.34 -4.12 8.29
C LEU A 19 0.98 -4.86 8.45
N GLU A 20 0.97 -5.92 9.25
CA GLU A 20 2.09 -6.84 9.44
C GLU A 20 1.69 -8.23 8.92
N ILE A 21 2.50 -8.81 8.04
CA ILE A 21 2.22 -10.10 7.42
C ILE A 21 3.47 -10.98 7.56
N ARG A 22 3.27 -12.25 7.90
CA ARG A 22 4.30 -13.28 7.82
C ARG A 22 4.26 -13.89 6.42
N LEU A 23 5.42 -13.96 5.79
CA LEU A 23 5.60 -14.53 4.47
C LEU A 23 6.62 -15.66 4.57
N THR A 24 6.45 -16.69 3.76
CA THR A 24 7.54 -17.60 3.42
C THR A 24 8.62 -16.86 2.61
N GLN A 25 9.80 -17.46 2.52
CA GLN A 25 10.89 -16.90 1.74
C GLN A 25 10.48 -16.73 0.25
N GLU A 26 9.81 -17.74 -0.30
CA GLU A 26 9.34 -17.74 -1.69
C GLU A 26 8.35 -16.61 -1.97
N GLU A 27 7.39 -16.37 -1.08
CA GLU A 27 6.43 -15.26 -1.21
C GLU A 27 7.11 -13.89 -1.12
N SER A 28 8.10 -13.75 -0.24
CA SER A 28 8.90 -12.53 -0.12
C SER A 28 9.70 -12.24 -1.39
N ASP A 29 10.33 -13.26 -1.97
CA ASP A 29 11.10 -13.15 -3.22
C ASP A 29 10.19 -12.83 -4.41
N LEU A 30 9.00 -13.43 -4.46
CA LEU A 30 8.00 -13.10 -5.47
C LEU A 30 7.55 -11.64 -5.34
N LEU A 31 7.28 -11.16 -4.14
CA LEU A 31 6.89 -9.77 -3.87
C LEU A 31 8.00 -8.78 -4.28
N GLU A 32 9.26 -9.08 -3.97
CA GLU A 32 10.42 -8.28 -4.39
C GLU A 32 10.56 -8.23 -5.92
N LYS A 33 10.40 -9.39 -6.58
CA LYS A 33 10.46 -9.50 -8.04
C LYS A 33 9.35 -8.68 -8.71
N CYS A 34 8.12 -8.73 -8.18
CA CYS A 34 7.02 -7.91 -8.66
C CYS A 34 7.31 -6.41 -8.50
N ALA A 35 7.78 -6.00 -7.31
CA ALA A 35 8.13 -4.62 -7.03
C ALA A 35 9.22 -4.09 -7.99
N SER A 36 10.26 -4.90 -8.21
CA SER A 36 11.37 -4.58 -9.12
C SER A 36 10.90 -4.46 -10.56
N LYS A 37 10.13 -5.43 -11.07
CA LYS A 37 9.61 -5.39 -12.45
C LYS A 37 8.67 -4.21 -12.72
N MET A 38 7.90 -3.81 -11.70
CA MET A 38 6.98 -2.69 -11.79
C MET A 38 7.64 -1.34 -11.46
N ASN A 39 8.95 -1.31 -11.15
CA ASN A 39 9.67 -0.13 -10.67
C ASN A 39 8.91 0.61 -9.55
N THR A 40 8.45 -0.16 -8.56
CA THR A 40 7.56 0.32 -7.50
C THR A 40 7.94 -0.29 -6.15
N THR A 41 7.21 0.06 -5.08
CA THR A 41 7.46 -0.49 -3.74
C THR A 41 6.60 -1.72 -3.47
N LYS A 42 7.07 -2.61 -2.59
CA LYS A 42 6.28 -3.77 -2.09
C LYS A 42 4.89 -3.37 -1.61
N THR A 43 4.79 -2.25 -0.88
CA THR A 43 3.51 -1.68 -0.42
C THR A 43 2.56 -1.35 -1.58
N LYS A 44 3.07 -0.77 -2.67
CA LYS A 44 2.24 -0.48 -3.85
C LYS A 44 1.78 -1.76 -4.55
N VAL A 45 2.61 -2.80 -4.60
CA VAL A 45 2.22 -4.11 -5.14
C VAL A 45 1.10 -4.73 -4.31
N ILE A 46 1.24 -4.74 -2.97
CA ILE A 46 0.21 -5.28 -2.06
C ILE A 46 -1.11 -4.51 -2.23
N ASN A 47 -1.06 -3.17 -2.20
CA ASN A 47 -2.25 -2.35 -2.39
C ASN A 47 -2.92 -2.61 -3.75
N LYS A 48 -2.13 -2.79 -4.81
CA LYS A 48 -2.66 -3.14 -6.13
C LYS A 48 -3.35 -4.50 -6.13
N GLY A 49 -2.79 -5.49 -5.43
CA GLY A 49 -3.43 -6.78 -5.23
C GLY A 49 -4.78 -6.66 -4.52
N ILE A 50 -4.86 -5.85 -3.46
CA ILE A 50 -6.12 -5.58 -2.73
C ILE A 50 -7.18 -4.96 -3.66
N GLU A 51 -6.79 -3.98 -4.48
CA GLU A 51 -7.71 -3.35 -5.46
C GLU A 51 -8.23 -4.36 -6.49
N LEU A 52 -7.37 -5.26 -6.99
CA LEU A 52 -7.76 -6.27 -7.96
C LEU A 52 -8.75 -7.27 -7.38
N VAL A 53 -8.49 -7.78 -6.17
CA VAL A 53 -9.41 -8.68 -5.45
C VAL A 53 -10.74 -7.98 -5.18
N ASN A 54 -10.73 -6.73 -4.69
CA ASN A 54 -11.96 -5.97 -4.47
C ASN A 54 -12.74 -5.76 -5.78
N ALA A 55 -12.06 -5.43 -6.88
CA ALA A 55 -12.71 -5.28 -8.18
C ALA A 55 -13.30 -6.59 -8.70
N GLU A 56 -12.70 -7.73 -8.40
CA GLU A 56 -13.24 -9.06 -8.73
C GLU A 56 -14.49 -9.37 -7.91
N LEU A 57 -14.49 -9.08 -6.60
CA LEU A 57 -15.63 -9.30 -5.72
C LEU A 57 -16.85 -8.42 -6.06
N ASN A 58 -16.64 -7.22 -6.61
CA ASN A 58 -17.71 -6.30 -7.00
C ASN A 58 -18.25 -6.54 -8.43
N LYS A 59 -17.77 -7.56 -9.15
CA LYS A 59 -18.28 -7.92 -10.48
C LYS A 59 -19.48 -8.89 -10.44
N GLY A 60 -19.85 -9.39 -9.25
CA GLY A 60 -21.05 -10.20 -9.01
C GLY A 60 -22.20 -9.37 -8.46
#